data_AF-A0A3R7AL80-F1
#
_entry.id   AF-A0A3R7AL80-F1
#
_cell.length_a   1.000
_cell.length_b   1.000
_cell.length_c   1.000
_cell.angle_alpha   90.00
_cell.angle_beta   90.00
_cell.angle_gamma   90.00
#
_symmetry.space_group_name_H-M   'P 1'
#
loop_
_entity.id
_entity.type
_entity.pdbx_description
1 polymer ?
#
loop_
_entity_poly.entity_id
_entity_poly.type
_entity_poly.pdbx_seq_one_letter_code
_entity_poly.pdbx_strand_id
1 'polypeptide(L)'
;MSKEPTASHNLRTLVQHNLLDKMIKQTSLASHGWVVLVLDDTTTHLANTVIRMTDLTERGVSIVERLELARQPFPEMAVIYFISPVATSLDKVVADFSKAETPMYGAVHLYFNSRIDGAVLAKLKTCPSLLSRVKTLKEVNLDYLAIEQAAFSLDMPHAMHTLYSPLSNPSTVDPILQFISA
;
A
#
# COMPACT_ATOMS: atom_id res chain seq x y z
N MET A 1 -9.46 6.67 34.34
CA MET A 1 -10.48 6.66 33.28
C MET A 1 -9.88 7.24 32.02
N SER A 2 -9.35 6.36 31.18
CA SER A 2 -8.78 6.74 29.88
C SER A 2 -9.93 7.11 28.97
N LYS A 3 -10.04 8.38 28.58
CA LYS A 3 -11.00 8.82 27.56
C LYS A 3 -10.73 8.01 26.29
N GLU A 4 -11.71 7.26 25.83
CA GLU A 4 -11.75 6.80 24.45
C GLU A 4 -11.63 8.02 23.53
N PRO A 5 -10.80 7.96 22.47
CA PRO A 5 -10.71 9.07 21.54
C PRO A 5 -12.07 9.20 20.86
N THR A 6 -12.75 10.33 21.08
CA THR A 6 -13.95 10.73 20.34
C THR A 6 -13.69 10.47 18.86
N ALA A 7 -14.46 9.55 18.27
CA ALA A 7 -14.35 9.19 16.86
C ALA A 7 -14.46 10.49 16.04
N SER A 8 -13.33 10.94 15.47
CA SER A 8 -13.36 12.12 14.63
C SER A 8 -14.22 11.75 13.42
N HIS A 9 -15.31 12.47 13.17
CA HIS A 9 -16.14 12.33 11.98
C HIS A 9 -15.40 12.74 10.68
N ASN A 10 -14.09 12.95 10.75
CA ASN A 10 -13.24 13.36 9.66
C ASN A 10 -12.56 12.15 9.02
N LEU A 11 -12.97 11.84 7.79
CA LEU A 11 -12.45 10.75 6.97
C LEU A 11 -10.93 10.84 6.79
N ARG A 12 -10.42 12.04 6.50
CA ARG A 12 -8.99 12.28 6.29
C ARG A 12 -8.19 11.93 7.55
N THR A 13 -8.65 12.36 8.72
CA THR A 13 -8.01 12.03 10.00
C THR A 13 -8.06 10.53 10.30
N LEU A 14 -9.18 9.87 9.99
CA LEU A 14 -9.32 8.43 10.17
C LEU A 14 -8.34 7.63 9.28
N VAL A 15 -8.26 7.97 8.00
CA VAL A 15 -7.32 7.36 7.05
C VAL A 15 -5.88 7.62 7.49
N GLN A 16 -5.56 8.87 7.86
CA GLN A 16 -4.24 9.24 8.35
C GLN A 16 -3.85 8.44 9.60
N HIS A 17 -4.73 8.31 10.59
CA HIS A 17 -4.49 7.50 11.79
C HIS A 17 -4.30 6.01 11.46
N ASN A 18 -5.09 5.46 10.54
CA ASN A 18 -4.95 4.07 10.14
C ASN A 18 -3.60 3.81 9.44
N LEU A 19 -3.16 4.68 8.53
CA LEU A 19 -1.88 4.51 7.83
C LEU A 19 -0.68 4.80 8.75
N LEU A 20 -0.70 5.91 9.47
CA LEU A 20 0.43 6.33 10.27
C LEU A 20 0.56 5.52 11.56
N ASP A 21 -0.50 5.41 12.35
CA ASP A 21 -0.41 4.82 13.68
C ASP A 21 -0.64 3.31 13.66
N LYS A 22 -1.64 2.81 12.92
CA LYS A 22 -1.93 1.37 12.88
C LYS A 22 -1.03 0.59 11.92
N MET A 23 -0.64 1.16 10.78
CA MET A 23 0.27 0.49 9.84
C MET A 23 1.73 0.81 10.15
N ILE A 24 2.15 2.06 9.99
CA ILE A 24 3.58 2.42 10.01
C ILE A 24 4.18 2.31 11.42
N LYS A 25 3.61 3.02 12.39
CA LYS A 25 4.16 3.07 13.76
C LYS A 25 4.18 1.69 14.42
N GLN A 26 3.10 0.92 14.30
CA GLN A 26 3.06 -0.45 14.83
C GLN A 26 4.13 -1.34 14.19
N THR A 27 4.36 -1.19 12.89
CA THR A 27 5.37 -1.98 12.18
C THR A 27 6.78 -1.58 12.58
N SER A 28 7.10 -0.29 12.59
CA SER A 28 8.41 0.22 13.04
C SER A 28 8.75 -0.25 14.46
N LEU A 29 7.78 -0.22 15.37
CA LEU A 29 7.96 -0.74 16.74
C LEU A 29 8.24 -2.25 16.75
N ALA A 30 7.52 -3.03 15.92
CA ALA A 30 7.74 -4.48 15.80
C ALA A 30 9.09 -4.82 15.14
N SER A 31 9.59 -3.94 14.28
CA SER A 31 10.89 -4.08 13.60
C SER A 31 12.05 -3.50 14.41
N HIS A 32 11.83 -3.11 15.68
CA HIS A 32 12.84 -2.57 16.59
C HIS A 32 13.53 -1.28 16.11
N GLY A 33 12.84 -0.44 15.32
CA GLY A 33 13.36 0.89 14.96
C GLY A 33 13.06 1.30 13.52
N TRP A 34 14.09 1.79 12.84
CA TRP A 34 13.98 2.42 11.53
C TRP A 34 13.65 1.43 10.42
N VAL A 35 12.65 1.78 9.61
CA VAL A 35 12.18 0.97 8.48
C VAL A 35 12.23 1.75 7.17
N VAL A 36 12.37 1.03 6.07
CA VAL A 36 12.21 1.58 4.72
C VAL A 36 10.74 1.46 4.31
N LEU A 37 10.14 2.54 3.81
CA LEU A 37 8.80 2.53 3.23
C LEU A 37 8.93 2.53 1.71
N VAL A 38 8.46 1.46 1.06
CA VAL A 38 8.42 1.35 -0.40
C VAL A 38 6.98 1.46 -0.87
N LEU A 39 6.74 2.38 -1.80
CA LEU A 39 5.43 2.67 -2.39
C LEU A 39 5.47 2.42 -3.90
N ASP A 40 4.38 1.90 -4.47
CA ASP A 40 4.16 1.95 -5.92
C ASP A 40 3.48 3.27 -6.33
N ASP A 41 3.33 3.51 -7.63
CA ASP A 41 2.76 4.78 -8.12
C ASP A 41 1.35 5.07 -7.56
N THR A 42 0.51 4.03 -7.44
CA THR A 42 -0.87 4.16 -6.96
C THR A 42 -0.92 4.49 -5.46
N THR A 43 -0.17 3.74 -4.65
CA THR A 43 -0.09 3.97 -3.20
C THR A 43 0.68 5.22 -2.84
N THR A 44 1.63 5.65 -3.67
CA THR A 44 2.27 6.97 -3.56
C THR A 44 1.23 8.08 -3.72
N HIS A 45 0.35 7.97 -4.72
CA HIS A 45 -0.73 8.94 -4.92
C HIS A 45 -1.69 8.98 -3.73
N LEU A 46 -2.11 7.81 -3.22
CA LEU A 46 -2.96 7.69 -2.03
C LEU A 46 -2.30 8.30 -0.79
N ALA A 47 -1.04 7.96 -0.52
CA ALA A 47 -0.29 8.43 0.63
C ALA A 47 -0.10 9.95 0.61
N ASN A 48 0.25 10.53 -0.53
CA ASN A 48 0.46 11.99 -0.69
C ASN A 48 -0.78 12.82 -0.35
N THR A 49 -1.97 12.23 -0.45
CA THR A 49 -3.22 12.92 -0.14
C THR A 49 -3.37 13.19 1.37
N VAL A 50 -2.88 12.29 2.23
CA VAL A 50 -3.20 12.28 3.68
C VAL A 50 -1.97 12.27 4.59
N ILE A 51 -0.77 12.05 4.05
CA ILE A 51 0.49 11.91 4.82
C ILE A 51 1.47 13.03 4.46
N ARG A 52 2.11 13.61 5.48
CA ARG A 52 3.27 14.50 5.30
C ARG A 52 4.56 13.73 5.61
N MET A 53 5.66 14.15 4.99
CA MET A 53 6.96 13.49 5.19
C MET A 53 7.44 13.52 6.65
N THR A 54 7.16 14.62 7.37
CA THR A 54 7.46 14.75 8.81
C THR A 54 6.76 13.68 9.64
N ASP A 55 5.50 13.38 9.30
CA ASP A 55 4.68 12.41 10.02
C ASP A 55 5.23 10.98 9.88
N LEU A 56 5.86 10.67 8.73
CA LEU A 56 6.53 9.39 8.47
C LEU A 56 7.80 9.24 9.30
N THR A 57 8.67 10.27 9.30
CA THR A 57 9.93 10.25 10.02
C THR A 57 9.74 10.14 11.54
N GLU A 58 8.72 10.81 12.09
CA GLU A 58 8.36 10.72 13.51
C GLU A 58 7.90 9.31 13.94
N ARG A 59 7.53 8.46 12.98
CA ARG A 59 7.00 7.10 13.22
C ARG A 59 7.96 6.00 12.78
N GLY A 60 9.23 6.35 12.60
CA GLY A 60 10.31 5.40 12.38
C GLY A 60 10.53 5.02 10.92
N VAL A 61 10.00 5.78 9.96
CA VAL A 61 10.41 5.64 8.55
C VAL A 61 11.67 6.45 8.33
N SER A 62 12.77 5.80 7.96
CA SER A 62 14.05 6.48 7.66
C SER A 62 14.16 6.88 6.19
N ILE A 63 13.62 6.04 5.30
CA ILE A 63 13.73 6.20 3.85
C ILE A 63 12.37 5.88 3.23
N VAL A 64 11.94 6.74 2.30
CA VAL A 64 10.78 6.48 1.43
C VAL A 64 11.30 6.29 0.02
N GLU A 65 10.99 5.15 -0.59
CA GLU A 65 11.42 4.82 -1.95
C GLU A 65 10.23 4.45 -2.84
N ARG A 66 10.40 4.68 -4.15
CA ARG A 66 9.45 4.25 -5.18
C ARG A 66 9.82 2.89 -5.72
N LEU A 67 8.85 1.99 -5.81
CA LEU A 67 9.03 0.62 -6.29
C LEU A 67 9.53 0.56 -7.73
N GLU A 68 9.16 1.54 -8.56
CA GLU A 68 9.49 1.67 -9.99
C GLU A 68 10.96 1.97 -10.25
N LEU A 69 11.65 2.55 -9.26
CA LEU A 69 13.01 3.02 -9.43
C LEU A 69 14.02 1.97 -8.98
N ALA A 70 15.23 2.06 -9.53
CA ALA A 70 16.37 1.32 -9.01
C ALA A 70 16.72 1.87 -7.62
N ARG A 71 16.85 0.97 -6.66
CA ARG A 71 16.97 1.27 -5.23
C ARG A 71 18.21 0.60 -4.65
N GLN A 72 18.71 1.09 -3.52
CA GLN A 72 19.89 0.52 -2.87
C GLN A 72 19.49 -0.64 -1.94
N PRO A 73 20.29 -1.72 -1.86
CA PRO A 73 20.01 -2.81 -0.94
C PRO A 73 20.36 -2.42 0.51
N PHE A 74 19.43 -2.70 1.43
CA PHE A 74 19.60 -2.53 2.86
C PHE A 74 19.24 -3.83 3.62
N PRO A 75 20.08 -4.88 3.55
CA PRO A 75 19.77 -6.20 4.11
C PRO A 75 19.56 -6.21 5.64
N GLU A 76 20.09 -5.21 6.35
CA GLU A 76 19.97 -5.03 7.81
C GLU A 76 18.62 -4.41 8.22
N MET A 77 17.92 -3.75 7.29
CA MET A 77 16.69 -3.01 7.59
C MET A 77 15.44 -3.82 7.26
N ALA A 78 14.36 -3.55 7.99
CA ALA A 78 13.03 -4.01 7.64
C ALA A 78 12.38 -3.06 6.62
N VAL A 79 11.56 -3.61 5.73
CA VAL A 79 10.83 -2.87 4.71
C VAL A 79 9.32 -3.02 4.89
N ILE A 80 8.62 -1.90 4.73
CA ILE A 80 7.17 -1.83 4.56
C ILE A 80 6.91 -1.62 3.08
N TYR A 81 6.38 -2.61 2.39
CA TYR A 81 5.80 -2.41 1.07
C TYR A 81 4.33 -2.05 1.26
N PHE A 82 3.96 -0.81 0.99
CA PHE A 82 2.56 -0.43 0.82
C PHE A 82 2.32 -0.29 -0.67
N ILE A 83 1.64 -1.27 -1.28
CA ILE A 83 1.54 -1.41 -2.73
C ILE A 83 0.14 -1.85 -3.17
N SER A 84 -0.14 -1.75 -4.46
CA SER A 84 -1.35 -2.29 -5.06
C SER A 84 -1.20 -3.79 -5.39
N PRO A 85 -2.28 -4.59 -5.31
CA PRO A 85 -2.24 -6.02 -5.64
C PRO A 85 -2.21 -6.26 -7.16
N VAL A 86 -1.27 -5.63 -7.85
CA VAL A 86 -1.08 -5.72 -9.32
C VAL A 86 0.16 -6.55 -9.62
N ALA A 87 0.10 -7.33 -10.70
CA ALA A 87 1.20 -8.20 -11.12
C ALA A 87 2.53 -7.45 -11.29
N THR A 88 2.50 -6.24 -11.86
CA THR A 88 3.69 -5.41 -12.08
C THR A 88 4.38 -4.99 -10.78
N SER A 89 3.61 -4.62 -9.75
CA SER A 89 4.14 -4.31 -8.42
C SER A 89 4.71 -5.57 -7.76
N LEU A 90 4.01 -6.70 -7.86
CA LEU A 90 4.48 -7.96 -7.31
C LEU A 90 5.74 -8.51 -7.98
N ASP A 91 5.88 -8.37 -9.29
CA ASP A 91 7.08 -8.80 -10.01
C ASP A 91 8.33 -8.08 -9.49
N LYS A 92 8.21 -6.78 -9.21
CA LYS A 92 9.29 -5.98 -8.62
C LYS A 92 9.61 -6.40 -7.19
N VAL A 93 8.58 -6.62 -6.37
CA VAL A 93 8.79 -7.15 -5.00
C VAL A 93 9.47 -8.51 -5.04
N VAL A 94 9.06 -9.42 -5.92
CA VAL A 94 9.72 -10.73 -6.06
C VAL A 94 11.16 -10.58 -6.55
N ALA A 95 11.43 -9.64 -7.45
CA ALA A 95 12.78 -9.36 -7.94
C ALA A 95 13.74 -8.91 -6.82
N ASP A 96 13.25 -8.10 -5.85
CA ASP A 96 14.03 -7.64 -4.68
C ASP A 96 14.57 -8.80 -3.82
N PHE A 97 13.97 -9.99 -3.90
CA PHE A 97 14.37 -11.18 -3.13
C PHE A 97 14.77 -12.37 -3.99
N SER A 98 14.96 -12.16 -5.30
CA SER A 98 15.37 -13.21 -6.25
C SER A 98 16.70 -13.87 -5.89
N LYS A 99 17.64 -13.10 -5.32
CA LYS A 99 18.93 -13.58 -4.82
C LYS A 99 18.86 -13.80 -3.31
N ALA A 100 18.79 -15.05 -2.88
CA ALA A 100 18.64 -15.38 -1.45
C ALA A 100 19.82 -14.92 -0.57
N GLU A 101 21.04 -14.92 -1.13
CA GLU A 101 22.27 -14.52 -0.44
C GLU A 101 22.42 -13.00 -0.28
N THR A 102 21.84 -12.24 -1.21
CA THR A 102 21.92 -10.76 -1.27
C THR A 102 20.52 -10.16 -1.42
N PRO A 103 19.64 -10.38 -0.42
CA PRO A 103 18.29 -9.83 -0.45
C PRO A 103 18.36 -8.31 -0.33
N MET A 104 17.36 -7.63 -0.88
CA MET A 104 17.29 -6.19 -0.74
C MET A 104 17.02 -5.74 0.70
N TYR A 105 16.29 -6.54 1.49
CA TYR A 105 15.90 -6.21 2.86
C TYR A 105 15.91 -7.45 3.79
N GLY A 106 16.04 -7.22 5.09
CA GLY A 106 16.14 -8.28 6.09
C GLY A 106 14.80 -8.91 6.46
N ALA A 107 13.79 -8.06 6.70
CA ALA A 107 12.44 -8.44 7.08
C ALA A 107 11.40 -7.67 6.24
N VAL A 108 10.28 -8.31 5.93
CA VAL A 108 9.30 -7.78 4.97
C VAL A 108 7.91 -7.67 5.58
N HIS A 109 7.31 -6.48 5.47
CA HIS A 109 5.93 -6.22 5.83
C HIS A 109 5.16 -5.80 4.58
N LEU A 110 4.23 -6.64 4.13
CA LEU A 110 3.40 -6.43 2.96
C LEU A 110 2.05 -5.84 3.38
N TYR A 111 1.74 -4.66 2.84
CA TYR A 111 0.47 -3.98 3.00
C TYR A 111 -0.11 -3.72 1.61
N PHE A 112 -1.27 -4.31 1.33
CA PHE A 112 -1.98 -4.08 0.08
C PHE A 112 -3.03 -2.99 0.26
N ASN A 113 -3.12 -2.06 -0.69
CA ASN A 113 -4.13 -1.01 -0.63
C ASN A 113 -5.55 -1.56 -0.81
N SER A 114 -5.74 -2.57 -1.65
CA SER A 114 -7.02 -3.24 -1.88
C SER A 114 -6.91 -4.75 -1.67
N ARG A 115 -8.03 -5.44 -1.87
CA ARG A 115 -8.16 -6.88 -1.68
C ARG A 115 -7.20 -7.66 -2.58
N ILE A 116 -6.55 -8.68 -2.00
CA ILE A 116 -5.70 -9.60 -2.75
C ILE A 116 -6.53 -10.77 -3.32
N ASP A 117 -6.19 -11.20 -4.53
CA ASP A 117 -6.79 -12.37 -5.15
C ASP A 117 -5.87 -13.61 -5.03
N GLY A 118 -6.37 -14.75 -5.52
CA GLY A 118 -5.61 -15.99 -5.53
C GLY A 118 -4.36 -15.94 -6.42
N ALA A 119 -4.35 -15.10 -7.46
CA ALA A 119 -3.23 -14.97 -8.39
C ALA A 119 -2.05 -14.24 -7.73
N VAL A 120 -2.33 -13.17 -6.99
CA VAL A 120 -1.35 -12.43 -6.18
C VAL A 120 -0.72 -13.35 -5.13
N LEU A 121 -1.54 -14.12 -4.40
CA LEU A 121 -1.04 -15.10 -3.43
C LEU A 121 -0.20 -16.22 -4.09
N ALA A 122 -0.63 -16.73 -5.24
CA ALA A 122 0.12 -17.74 -5.98
C ALA A 122 1.48 -17.19 -6.43
N LYS A 123 1.54 -15.93 -6.85
CA LYS A 123 2.77 -15.25 -7.25
C LYS A 123 3.73 -15.07 -6.07
N LEU A 124 3.27 -14.65 -4.90
CA LEU A 124 4.12 -14.57 -3.71
C LEU A 124 4.72 -15.93 -3.35
N LYS A 125 3.96 -17.02 -3.53
CA LYS A 125 4.43 -18.39 -3.28
C LYS A 125 5.53 -18.86 -4.21
N THR A 126 5.74 -18.22 -5.37
CA THR A 126 6.83 -18.60 -6.28
C THR A 126 8.21 -18.18 -5.76
N CYS A 127 8.29 -17.35 -4.72
CA CYS A 127 9.55 -16.86 -4.16
C CYS A 127 9.72 -17.29 -2.69
N PRO A 128 10.35 -18.46 -2.42
CA PRO A 128 10.58 -18.93 -1.05
C PRO A 128 11.45 -17.97 -0.22
N SER A 129 12.43 -17.32 -0.85
CA SER A 129 13.30 -16.33 -0.22
C SER A 129 12.50 -15.16 0.38
N LEU A 130 11.57 -14.59 -0.39
CA LEU A 130 10.64 -13.58 0.09
C LEU A 130 9.77 -14.13 1.24
N LEU A 131 9.10 -15.28 1.03
CA LEU A 131 8.18 -15.84 2.01
C LEU A 131 8.83 -16.09 3.39
N SER A 132 10.08 -16.55 3.41
CA SER A 132 10.82 -16.75 4.67
C SER A 132 11.04 -15.46 5.48
N ARG A 133 10.97 -14.30 4.82
CA ARG A 133 11.21 -12.97 5.39
C ARG A 133 9.94 -12.18 5.67
N VAL A 134 8.79 -12.59 5.11
CA VAL A 134 7.50 -11.93 5.36
C VAL A 134 7.09 -12.11 6.82
N LYS A 135 6.97 -10.99 7.54
CA LYS A 135 6.52 -10.90 8.94
C LYS A 135 5.08 -10.43 9.04
N THR A 136 4.59 -9.71 8.05
CA THR A 136 3.22 -9.19 8.02
C THR A 136 2.70 -9.21 6.59
N LEU A 137 1.46 -9.62 6.42
CA LEU A 137 0.69 -9.50 5.19
C LEU A 137 -0.70 -9.04 5.56
N LYS A 138 -1.08 -7.83 5.15
CA LYS A 138 -2.37 -7.22 5.50
C LYS A 138 -2.97 -6.45 4.32
N GLU A 139 -4.29 -6.43 4.28
CA GLU A 139 -5.08 -5.56 3.39
C GLU A 139 -5.47 -4.30 4.19
N VAL A 140 -5.23 -3.13 3.61
CA VAL A 140 -5.53 -1.83 4.22
C VAL A 140 -6.94 -1.35 3.82
N ASN A 141 -7.45 -1.79 2.66
CA ASN A 141 -8.74 -1.39 2.08
C ASN A 141 -8.86 0.14 1.96
N LEU A 142 -7.85 0.73 1.33
CA LEU A 142 -7.75 2.14 0.95
C LEU A 142 -7.51 2.24 -0.55
N ASP A 143 -8.60 2.20 -1.32
CA ASP A 143 -8.68 2.32 -2.77
C ASP A 143 -9.41 3.61 -3.21
N TYR A 144 -9.41 4.61 -2.32
CA TYR A 144 -10.00 5.92 -2.54
C TYR A 144 -9.10 7.02 -1.96
N LEU A 145 -9.22 8.22 -2.54
CA LEU A 145 -8.60 9.44 -2.06
C LEU A 145 -9.52 10.14 -1.06
N ALA A 146 -9.07 10.27 0.19
CA ALA A 146 -9.75 11.08 1.19
C ALA A 146 -9.43 12.57 0.98
N ILE A 147 -10.20 13.24 0.11
CA ILE A 147 -9.94 14.62 -0.31
C ILE A 147 -10.24 15.60 0.83
N GLU A 148 -11.43 15.48 1.43
CA GLU A 148 -11.90 16.36 2.51
C GLU A 148 -12.35 15.56 3.74
N GLN A 149 -12.85 16.28 4.75
CA GLN A 149 -13.35 15.67 5.98
C GLN A 149 -14.50 14.68 5.76
N ALA A 150 -15.33 14.89 4.74
CA ALA A 150 -16.51 14.07 4.46
C ALA A 150 -16.69 13.79 2.96
N ALA A 151 -15.61 13.90 2.17
CA ALA A 151 -15.63 13.66 0.73
C ALA A 151 -14.44 12.79 0.31
N PHE A 152 -14.70 11.86 -0.59
CA PHE A 152 -13.69 11.00 -1.21
C PHE A 152 -13.85 10.95 -2.72
N SER A 153 -12.79 10.51 -3.40
CA SER A 153 -12.79 10.22 -4.83
C SER A 153 -12.19 8.84 -5.08
N LEU A 154 -12.74 8.09 -6.04
CA LEU A 154 -12.16 6.83 -6.51
C LEU A 154 -11.05 7.04 -7.56
N ASP A 155 -10.76 8.31 -7.91
CA ASP A 155 -9.74 8.68 -8.89
C ASP A 155 -9.89 8.00 -10.27
N MET A 156 -11.13 7.94 -10.77
CA MET A 156 -11.46 7.32 -12.06
C MET A 156 -11.87 8.37 -13.10
N PRO A 157 -10.93 9.16 -13.66
CA PRO A 157 -11.27 10.28 -14.56
C PRO A 157 -12.01 9.85 -15.83
N HIS A 158 -11.79 8.63 -16.29
CA HIS A 158 -12.43 8.08 -17.49
C HIS A 158 -13.75 7.35 -17.22
N ALA A 159 -14.14 7.15 -15.96
CA ALA A 159 -15.33 6.36 -15.64
C ALA A 159 -16.60 6.96 -16.26
N MET A 160 -16.79 8.28 -16.18
CA MET A 160 -17.96 8.94 -16.78
C MET A 160 -18.05 8.70 -18.29
N HIS A 161 -16.94 8.83 -19.01
CA HIS A 161 -16.92 8.57 -20.45
C HIS A 161 -17.18 7.08 -20.74
N THR A 162 -16.52 6.16 -20.03
CA THR A 162 -16.70 4.73 -20.27
C THR A 162 -18.09 4.23 -19.90
N LEU A 163 -18.74 4.80 -18.89
CA LEU A 163 -20.07 4.37 -18.45
C LEU A 163 -21.20 4.92 -19.33
N TYR A 164 -21.05 6.15 -19.86
CA TYR A 164 -22.14 6.86 -20.53
C TYR A 164 -21.90 7.17 -22.01
N SER A 165 -20.76 6.77 -22.58
CA SER A 165 -20.52 6.94 -24.02
C SER A 165 -21.48 6.08 -24.84
N PRO A 166 -22.00 6.59 -25.98
CA PRO A 166 -22.80 5.77 -26.90
C PRO A 166 -21.99 4.60 -27.50
N LEU A 167 -20.65 4.62 -27.39
CA LEU A 167 -19.75 3.57 -27.84
C LEU A 167 -19.37 2.58 -26.72
N SER A 168 -19.95 2.71 -25.53
CA SER A 168 -19.66 1.85 -24.40
C SER A 168 -20.03 0.40 -24.69
N ASN A 169 -19.16 -0.51 -24.27
CA ASN A 169 -19.39 -1.95 -24.38
C ASN A 169 -19.37 -2.61 -22.98
N PRO A 170 -20.11 -3.72 -22.78
CA PRO A 170 -20.14 -4.40 -21.47
C PRO A 170 -18.73 -4.78 -20.97
N SER A 171 -17.84 -5.19 -21.87
CA SER A 171 -16.47 -5.57 -21.51
C SER A 171 -15.62 -4.45 -20.90
N THR A 172 -15.95 -3.18 -21.15
CA THR A 172 -15.28 -2.01 -20.53
C THR A 172 -16.05 -1.44 -19.35
N VAL A 173 -17.38 -1.62 -19.32
CA VAL A 173 -18.27 -1.13 -18.26
C VAL A 173 -18.25 -2.06 -17.04
N ASP A 174 -18.35 -3.36 -17.25
CA ASP A 174 -18.47 -4.36 -16.17
C ASP A 174 -17.29 -4.29 -15.18
N PRO A 175 -16.02 -4.13 -15.60
CA PRO A 175 -14.90 -3.99 -14.67
C PRO A 175 -15.02 -2.73 -13.78
N ILE A 176 -15.52 -1.62 -14.33
CA ILE A 176 -15.71 -0.37 -13.58
C ILE A 176 -16.82 -0.53 -12.54
N LEU A 177 -17.95 -1.13 -12.94
CA LEU A 177 -19.07 -1.36 -12.02
C LEU A 177 -18.68 -2.36 -10.92
N GLN A 178 -17.95 -3.41 -11.27
CA GLN A 178 -17.47 -4.39 -10.30
C GLN A 178 -16.54 -3.74 -9.26
N PHE A 179 -15.63 -2.85 -9.71
CA PHE A 179 -14.76 -2.09 -8.82
C PHE A 179 -15.55 -1.17 -7.88
N ILE A 180 -16.56 -0.44 -8.38
CA ILE A 180 -17.40 0.45 -7.56
C ILE A 180 -18.27 -0.33 -6.56
N SER A 181 -18.66 -1.56 -6.90
CA SER A 181 -19.57 -2.39 -6.09
C SER A 181 -18.88 -3.19 -4.97
N ALA A 182 -17.55 -3.27 -4.98
CA ALA A 182 -16.74 -4.08 -4.06
C ALA A 182 -16.51 -3.36 -2.73
#